data_AF-A0A812WUN9-F1
#
_entry.id   AF-A0A812WUN9-F1
#
_cell.length_a   1.000
_cell.length_b   1.000
_cell.length_c   1.000
_cell.angle_alpha   90.00
_cell.angle_beta   90.00
_cell.angle_gamma   90.00
#
_symmetry.space_group_name_H-M   'P 1'
#
loop_
_entity.id
_entity.type
_entity.pdbx_description
1 polymer ?
#
loop_
_entity_poly.entity_id
_entity_poly.type
_entity_poly.pdbx_seq_one_letter_code
_entity_poly.pdbx_strand_id
1 'polypeptide(L)'
;NAAILAQRLPGLVESVLESRHAEERGFDLHDAAFVVAAVERLIFDEESHMLAKSYEAHGQTPQKSLGETEMQQVVEDYLVRWLMGDDEEGTKLLLDNRTLL
;
A
#
# COMPACT_ATOMS: atom_id res chain seq x y z
N ASN A 1 -1.95 -1.60 -7.26
CA ASN A 1 -1.86 -2.45 -6.06
C ASN A 1 -1.03 -3.72 -6.27
N ALA A 2 -1.39 -4.64 -7.18
CA ALA A 2 -0.52 -5.79 -7.50
C ALA A 2 0.85 -5.39 -8.09
N ALA A 3 0.94 -4.26 -8.80
CA ALA A 3 2.20 -3.75 -9.38
C ALA A 3 3.20 -3.24 -8.34
N ILE A 4 2.76 -2.43 -7.36
CA ILE A 4 3.62 -2.00 -6.23
C ILE A 4 4.09 -3.20 -5.41
N LEU A 5 3.15 -4.10 -5.08
CA LEU A 5 3.48 -5.35 -4.40
C LEU A 5 4.49 -6.15 -5.23
N ALA A 6 4.31 -6.27 -6.55
CA ALA A 6 5.23 -6.96 -7.46
C ALA A 6 6.60 -6.27 -7.61
N GLN A 7 6.71 -4.96 -7.41
CA GLN A 7 8.00 -4.26 -7.39
C GLN A 7 8.77 -4.50 -6.09
N ARG A 8 8.08 -4.58 -4.95
CA ARG A 8 8.72 -4.77 -3.64
C ARG A 8 8.90 -6.24 -3.24
N LEU A 9 8.10 -7.14 -3.81
CA LEU A 9 8.16 -8.58 -3.61
C LEU A 9 9.54 -9.21 -3.89
N PRO A 10 10.25 -8.85 -4.99
CA PRO A 10 11.59 -9.40 -5.27
C PRO A 10 12.59 -9.12 -4.15
N GLY A 11 12.68 -7.87 -3.68
CA GLY A 11 13.58 -7.50 -2.59
C GLY A 11 13.19 -8.12 -1.24
N LEU A 12 11.89 -8.35 -1.02
CA LEU A 12 11.41 -9.11 0.14
C LEU A 12 11.86 -10.57 0.06
N VAL A 13 11.68 -11.22 -1.09
CA VAL A 13 12.10 -12.61 -1.33
C VAL A 13 13.62 -12.74 -1.19
N GLU A 14 14.40 -11.81 -1.74
CA GLU A 14 15.86 -11.75 -1.52
C GLU A 14 16.18 -11.63 -0.03
N SER A 15 15.55 -10.72 0.72
CA SER A 15 15.83 -10.56 2.15
C SER A 15 15.52 -11.81 3.00
N VAL A 16 14.57 -12.65 2.57
CA VAL A 16 14.23 -13.89 3.27
C VAL A 16 15.13 -15.05 2.81
N LEU A 17 15.45 -15.13 1.52
CA LEU A 17 16.29 -16.18 0.95
C LEU A 17 17.79 -15.97 1.20
N GLU A 18 18.23 -14.74 1.41
CA GLU A 18 19.59 -14.40 1.85
C GLU A 18 19.72 -14.43 3.39
N SER A 19 18.66 -14.79 4.11
CA SER A 19 18.77 -15.02 5.54
C SER A 19 19.70 -16.21 5.80
N ARG A 20 20.55 -16.10 6.82
CA ARG A 20 21.54 -17.15 7.19
C ARG A 20 20.95 -18.56 7.35
N HIS A 21 19.63 -18.69 7.57
CA HIS A 21 18.95 -19.98 7.68
C HIS A 21 18.76 -20.68 6.32
N ALA A 22 18.40 -19.94 5.27
CA ALA A 22 18.17 -20.50 3.95
C ALA A 22 19.46 -20.99 3.28
N GLU A 23 20.59 -20.32 3.51
CA GLU A 23 21.91 -20.74 3.00
C GLU A 23 22.44 -22.02 3.67
N GLU A 24 22.21 -22.21 4.97
CA GLU A 24 22.77 -23.33 5.75
C GLU A 24 21.87 -24.57 5.75
N ARG A 25 20.53 -24.43 5.66
CA ARG A 25 19.57 -25.54 5.85
C ARG A 25 18.52 -25.69 4.76
N GLY A 26 18.51 -24.81 3.74
CA GLY A 26 17.44 -24.73 2.76
C GLY A 26 16.18 -24.08 3.32
N PHE A 27 15.12 -24.00 2.50
CA PHE A 27 13.87 -23.32 2.86
C PHE A 27 12.95 -24.25 3.66
N ASP A 28 12.79 -23.98 4.96
CA ASP A 28 11.94 -24.77 5.85
C ASP A 28 10.57 -24.11 6.13
N LEU A 29 9.74 -24.73 6.97
CA LEU A 29 8.41 -24.21 7.30
C LEU A 29 8.47 -22.87 8.05
N HIS A 30 9.54 -22.63 8.80
CA HIS A 30 9.75 -21.36 9.50
C HIS A 30 10.02 -20.24 8.49
N ASP A 31 10.84 -20.51 7.48
CA ASP A 31 11.10 -19.56 6.39
C ASP A 31 9.82 -19.25 5.60
N ALA A 32 8.99 -20.26 5.33
CA ALA A 32 7.69 -20.08 4.68
C ALA A 32 6.75 -19.18 5.49
N ALA A 33 6.68 -19.39 6.81
CA ALA A 33 5.89 -18.54 7.70
C ALA A 33 6.41 -17.09 7.73
N PHE A 34 7.73 -16.92 7.65
CA PHE A 34 8.36 -15.60 7.60
C PHE A 34 8.03 -14.86 6.28
N VAL A 35 8.09 -15.54 5.13
CA VAL A 35 7.66 -14.95 3.84
C VAL A 35 6.21 -14.51 3.90
N VAL A 36 5.31 -15.34 4.43
CA VAL A 36 3.88 -14.98 4.56
C VAL A 36 3.71 -13.73 5.42
N ALA A 37 4.32 -13.70 6.61
CA ALA A 37 4.26 -12.54 7.51
C ALA A 37 4.85 -11.27 6.87
N ALA A 38 5.92 -11.42 6.09
CA ALA A 38 6.56 -10.33 5.37
C ALA A 38 5.66 -9.79 4.24
N VAL A 39 4.95 -10.66 3.52
CA VAL A 39 3.97 -10.26 2.50
C VAL A 39 2.75 -9.58 3.14
N GLU A 40 2.23 -10.11 4.25
CA GLU A 40 1.14 -9.47 5.01
C GLU A 40 1.54 -8.07 5.47
N ARG A 41 2.77 -7.93 5.97
CA ARG A 41 3.32 -6.63 6.36
C ARG A 41 3.41 -5.67 5.18
N LEU A 42 3.88 -6.15 4.03
CA LEU A 42 3.99 -5.37 2.80
C LEU A 42 2.63 -4.86 2.30
N ILE A 43 1.62 -5.73 2.31
CA ILE A 43 0.23 -5.36 1.97
C ILE A 43 -0.28 -4.29 2.92
N PHE A 44 -0.11 -4.49 4.22
CA PHE A 44 -0.56 -3.55 5.25
C PHE A 44 0.12 -2.18 5.15
N ASP A 45 1.44 -2.16 4.92
CA ASP A 45 2.21 -0.92 4.82
C ASP A 45 1.82 -0.13 3.54
N GLU A 46 1.54 -0.81 2.42
CA GLU A 46 1.06 -0.15 1.19
C GLU A 46 -0.34 0.45 1.35
N GLU A 47 -1.30 -0.29 1.91
CA GLU A 47 -2.65 0.23 2.16
C GLU A 47 -2.62 1.43 3.13
N SER A 48 -1.79 1.35 4.17
CA SER A 48 -1.59 2.44 5.14
C SER A 48 -1.01 3.70 4.49
N HIS A 49 -0.05 3.54 3.58
CA HIS A 49 0.58 4.65 2.87
C HIS A 49 -0.37 5.32 1.87
N MET A 50 -1.20 4.53 1.18
CA MET A 50 -2.26 5.05 0.31
C MET A 50 -3.30 5.87 1.08
N LEU A 51 -3.71 5.38 2.25
CA LEU A 51 -4.61 6.12 3.13
C LEU A 51 -3.95 7.41 3.66
N ALA A 52 -2.68 7.36 4.07
CA ALA A 52 -1.96 8.56 4.49
C ALA A 52 -1.92 9.63 3.38
N LYS A 53 -1.66 9.23 2.12
CA LYS A 53 -1.69 10.13 0.96
C LYS A 53 -3.06 10.77 0.75
N SER A 54 -4.17 10.08 1.01
CA SER A 54 -5.50 10.68 0.88
C SER A 54 -5.78 11.68 2.00
N TYR A 55 -5.38 11.40 3.25
CA TYR A 55 -5.45 12.39 4.34
C TYR A 55 -4.64 13.66 4.04
N GLU A 56 -3.40 13.51 3.57
CA GLU A 56 -2.51 14.64 3.24
C GLU A 56 -3.06 15.50 2.09
N ALA A 57 -3.69 14.88 1.08
CA ALA A 57 -4.30 15.59 -0.04
C ALA A 57 -5.40 16.57 0.40
N HIS A 58 -6.06 16.29 1.53
CA HIS A 58 -7.08 17.15 2.12
C HIS A 58 -6.55 18.03 3.26
N GLY A 59 -5.23 18.06 3.49
CA GLY A 59 -4.61 18.81 4.60
C GLY A 59 -5.02 18.29 5.98
N GLN A 60 -5.44 17.03 6.08
CA GLN A 60 -5.90 16.40 7.32
C GLN A 60 -4.84 15.48 7.90
N THR A 61 -4.98 15.16 9.18
CA THR A 61 -4.13 14.16 9.86
C THR A 61 -5.00 12.99 10.32
N PRO A 62 -4.50 11.73 10.25
CA PRO A 62 -5.26 10.55 10.67
C PRO A 62 -5.68 10.58 12.15
N GLN A 63 -5.04 11.40 12.98
CA GLN A 63 -5.30 11.51 14.41
C GLN A 63 -6.41 12.52 14.75
N LYS A 64 -6.86 13.33 13.79
CA LYS A 64 -7.89 14.35 13.99
C LYS A 64 -9.26 13.78 13.63
N SER A 65 -10.28 14.07 14.45
CA SER A 65 -11.66 13.73 14.10
C SER A 65 -12.09 14.52 12.87
N LEU A 66 -12.55 13.80 11.84
CA LEU A 66 -13.11 14.36 10.62
C LEU A 66 -14.62 14.48 10.74
N GLY A 67 -15.19 15.53 10.15
CA GLY A 67 -16.62 15.62 9.89
C GLY A 67 -17.04 14.67 8.76
N GLU A 68 -18.35 14.42 8.61
CA GLU A 68 -18.89 13.50 7.60
C GLU A 68 -18.42 13.82 6.18
N THR A 69 -18.44 15.10 5.79
CA THR A 69 -17.99 15.55 4.46
C THR A 69 -16.49 15.37 4.24
N GLU A 70 -15.67 15.63 5.26
CA GLU A 70 -14.21 15.46 5.19
C GLU A 70 -13.84 13.97 5.10
N MET A 71 -14.55 13.12 5.86
CA MET A 71 -14.39 11.68 5.80
C MET A 71 -14.78 11.14 4.42
N GLN A 72 -15.90 11.59 3.86
CA GLN A 72 -16.33 11.20 2.52
C GLN A 72 -15.27 11.54 1.46
N GLN A 73 -14.69 12.74 1.53
CA GLN A 73 -13.62 13.16 0.61
C GLN A 73 -12.38 12.28 0.72
N VAL A 74 -11.92 11.99 1.95
CA VAL A 74 -10.75 11.12 2.18
C VAL A 74 -10.99 9.70 1.67
N VAL A 75 -12.21 9.18 1.82
CA VAL A 75 -12.60 7.84 1.33
C VAL A 75 -12.69 7.81 -0.20
N GLU A 76 -13.31 8.82 -0.82
CA GLU A 76 -13.36 8.94 -2.29
C GLU A 76 -11.96 9.02 -2.89
N ASP A 77 -11.08 9.87 -2.34
CA ASP A 77 -9.70 10.00 -2.78
C ASP A 77 -8.92 8.68 -2.61
N TYR A 78 -9.14 7.98 -1.49
CA TYR A 78 -8.55 6.66 -1.27
C TYR A 78 -9.02 5.64 -2.32
N LEU A 79 -10.32 5.59 -2.62
CA LEU A 79 -10.89 4.66 -3.59
C LEU A 79 -10.40 4.94 -5.02
N VAL A 80 -10.28 6.21 -5.42
CA VAL A 80 -9.71 6.58 -6.73
C VAL A 80 -8.25 6.16 -6.81
N ARG A 81 -7.45 6.45 -5.78
CA ARG A 81 -6.04 5.99 -5.72
C ARG A 81 -5.94 4.47 -5.75
N TRP A 82 -6.85 3.77 -5.09
CA TRP A 82 -6.93 2.30 -5.08
C TRP A 82 -7.23 1.74 -6.47
N LEU A 83 -8.19 2.34 -7.18
CA LEU A 83 -8.59 1.93 -8.54
C LEU A 83 -7.46 2.16 -9.56
N MET A 84 -6.76 3.29 -9.45
CA MET A 84 -5.72 3.69 -10.39
C MET A 84 -4.36 3.05 -10.13
N GLY A 85 -4.09 2.59 -8.90
CA GLY A 85 -2.84 1.92 -8.55
C GLY A 85 -1.62 2.85 -8.66
N ASP A 86 -0.70 2.53 -9.58
CA ASP A 86 0.55 3.30 -9.80
C ASP A 86 0.40 4.45 -10.80
N ASP A 87 -0.76 4.60 -11.42
CA ASP A 87 -1.02 5.66 -12.39
C ASP A 87 -1.29 7.00 -11.66
N GLU A 88 -0.22 7.67 -11.19
CA GLU A 88 -0.32 8.96 -10.51
C GLU A 88 -0.88 10.07 -11.42
N GLU A 89 -0.60 10.02 -12.73
CA GLU A 89 -1.12 10.98 -13.70
C GLU A 89 -2.64 10.81 -13.89
N GLY A 90 -3.11 9.58 -14.11
CA GLY A 90 -4.53 9.28 -14.21
C GLY A 90 -5.29 9.54 -12.90
N THR A 91 -4.67 9.22 -11.76
CA THR A 91 -5.21 9.55 -10.43
C THR A 91 -5.42 11.05 -10.30
N LYS A 92 -4.41 11.85 -10.62
CA LYS A 92 -4.50 13.32 -10.55
C LYS A 92 -5.58 13.86 -11.48
N LEU A 93 -5.67 13.33 -12.70
CA LEU A 93 -6.63 13.78 -13.71
C LEU A 93 -8.10 13.55 -13.26
N LEU A 94 -8.37 12.41 -12.60
CA LEU A 94 -9.70 12.12 -12.04
C LEU A 94 -10.01 12.95 -10.79
N LEU A 95 -9.02 13.14 -9.91
CA LEU A 95 -9.20 13.94 -8.68
C LEU A 95 -9.35 15.45 -8.96
N ASP A 96 -8.65 15.96 -9.97
CA ASP A 96 -8.75 17.36 -10.42
C ASP A 96 -10.08 17.61 -11.18
N ASN A 97 -10.70 16.54 -11.72
CA ASN A 97 -11.90 16.61 -12.55
C ASN A 97 -13.04 15.76 -11.97
N ARG A 98 -13.40 16.06 -10.71
CA ARG A 98 -14.41 15.31 -9.92
C ARG A 98 -15.81 15.19 -10.56
N THR A 99 -16.09 15.91 -11.65
CA THR A 99 -17.31 15.75 -12.46
C THR A 99 -17.31 14.50 -13.34
N LEU A 100 -16.18 13.79 -13.45
CA LEU A 100 -16.03 12.53 -14.18
C LEU A 100 -16.18 11.28 -13.28
N LEU A 101 -16.37 11.50 -11.97
CA LEU A 101 -16.68 10.49 -10.95
C LEU A 101 -18.19 10.53 -10.63
#